data_AF-A0A7C3I448-F1
#
_entry.id   AF-A0A7C3I448-F1
#
_cell.length_a   1.000
_cell.length_b   1.000
_cell.length_c   1.000
_cell.angle_alpha   90.00
_cell.angle_beta   90.00
_cell.angle_gamma   90.00
#
_symmetry.space_group_name_H-M   'P 1'
#
loop_
_entity.id
_entity.type
_entity.pdbx_description
1 polymer ?
#
loop_
_entity_poly.entity_id
_entity_poly.type
_entity_poly.pdbx_seq_one_letter_code
_entity_poly.pdbx_strand_id
1 'polypeptide(L)' 'MSVQIVEAVSKSQLKTFVKFVFDLYRGDKNWIPPIIADEMKMTDPEKNPAFDFCEAKFWLAYKNGKVAGRISAIINHEYN' A
#
# COMPACT_ATOMS: atom_id res chain seq x y z
N MET A 1 22.22 -10.47 -0.39
CA MET A 1 20.84 -10.65 0.12
C MET A 1 19.89 -10.19 -0.97
N SER A 2 18.99 -11.05 -1.46
CA SER A 2 18.00 -10.68 -2.47
C SER A 2 16.79 -10.02 -1.81
N VAL A 3 16.19 -9.06 -2.51
CA VAL A 3 14.89 -8.50 -2.20
C VAL A 3 13.93 -9.00 -3.27
N GLN A 4 12.80 -9.54 -2.87
CA GLN A 4 11.76 -9.99 -3.80
C GLN A 4 10.63 -8.96 -3.83
N ILE A 5 10.29 -8.49 -5.03
CA ILE A 5 9.21 -7.53 -5.22
C ILE A 5 7.96 -8.30 -5.67
N VAL A 6 6.84 -8.02 -5.00
CA VAL A 6 5.55 -8.67 -5.28
C VAL A 6 4.50 -7.59 -5.45
N GLU A 7 3.77 -7.61 -6.57
CA GLU A 7 2.59 -6.77 -6.76
C GLU A 7 1.48 -7.24 -5.80
N ALA A 8 0.91 -6.30 -5.04
CA ALA A 8 -0.16 -6.56 -4.10
C ALA A 8 -1.51 -6.52 -4.83
N VAL A 9 -1.92 -7.68 -5.36
CA VAL A 9 -3.17 -7.82 -6.15
C VAL A 9 -4.31 -8.40 -5.33
N SER A 10 -4.00 -9.17 -4.28
CA SER A 10 -5.02 -9.79 -3.42
C SER A 10 -5.36 -8.92 -2.21
N LYS A 11 -6.57 -9.08 -1.67
CA LYS A 11 -7.01 -8.38 -0.44
C LYS A 11 -6.07 -8.61 0.75
N SER A 12 -5.47 -9.79 0.88
CA SER A 12 -4.52 -10.10 1.96
C SER A 12 -3.18 -9.38 1.77
N GLN A 13 -2.69 -9.28 0.53
CA GLN A 13 -1.50 -8.50 0.20
C GLN A 13 -1.74 -7.00 0.39
N LEU A 14 -2.87 -6.47 -0.08
CA LEU A 14 -3.24 -5.06 0.14
C LEU A 14 -3.38 -4.73 1.63
N LYS A 15 -3.95 -5.64 2.42
CA LYS A 15 -3.98 -5.49 3.89
C LYS A 15 -2.58 -5.49 4.50
N THR A 16 -1.67 -6.31 3.98
CA THR A 16 -0.27 -6.30 4.39
C THR A 16 0.41 -4.98 4.01
N PHE A 17 0.14 -4.47 2.80
CA PHE A 17 0.58 -3.18 2.31
C PHE A 17 0.11 -2.02 3.19
N VAL A 18 -1.16 -1.99 3.58
CA VAL A 18 -1.72 -0.97 4.48
C VAL A 18 -1.12 -1.08 5.88
N LYS A 19 -0.99 -2.30 6.43
CA LYS A 19 -0.52 -2.50 7.80
C LYS A 19 0.97 -2.29 7.99
N PHE A 20 1.79 -2.41 6.94
CA PHE A 20 3.24 -2.28 7.05
C PHE A 20 3.70 -1.00 7.75
N VAL A 21 3.00 0.13 7.54
CA VAL A 21 3.37 1.41 8.19
C VAL A 21 3.26 1.36 9.72
N PHE A 22 2.41 0.51 10.27
CA PHE A 22 2.28 0.31 11.72
C PHE A 22 3.52 -0.35 12.32
N ASP A 23 4.13 -1.26 11.56
CA ASP A 23 5.38 -1.88 11.98
C ASP A 23 6.57 -0.95 11.73
N LEU A 24 6.55 -0.20 10.63
CA LEU A 24 7.61 0.75 10.27
C LEU A 24 7.77 1.89 11.28
N TYR A 25 6.65 2.48 11.73
CA TYR A 25 6.65 3.61 12.67
C TYR A 25 6.40 3.18 14.13
N ARG A 26 6.55 1.89 14.43
CA ARG A 26 6.34 1.36 15.79
C ARG A 26 7.27 2.06 16.78
N GLY A 27 6.69 2.74 17.77
CA GLY A 27 7.43 3.44 18.82
C GLY A 27 7.83 4.88 18.48
N ASP A 28 7.51 5.36 17.28
CA ASP A 28 7.65 6.79 16.96
C ASP A 28 6.56 7.58 17.69
N LYS A 29 6.98 8.52 18.56
CA LYS A 29 6.08 9.34 19.38
C LYS A 29 5.28 10.36 18.56
N ASN A 30 5.73 10.67 17.34
CA ASN A 30 5.09 11.64 16.47
C ASN A 30 4.20 11.00 15.40
N TRP A 31 4.16 9.66 15.35
CA TRP A 31 3.37 8.96 14.36
C TRP A 31 1.90 8.85 14.79
N ILE A 32 1.00 9.28 13.91
CA ILE A 32 -0.45 9.17 14.09
C ILE A 32 -0.95 8.02 13.22
N PRO A 33 -1.46 6.92 13.83
CA PRO A 33 -1.91 5.77 13.07
C PRO A 33 -3.18 6.10 12.26
N PRO A 34 -3.21 5.78 10.95
CA PRO A 34 -4.42 5.97 10.14
C PRO A 34 -5.48 4.91 10.46
N ILE A 35 -6.73 5.17 10.06
CA ILE A 35 -7.81 4.18 10.17
C ILE A 35 -7.62 3.12 9.07
N ILE A 36 -7.29 1.89 9.47
CA ILE A 36 -7.00 0.79 8.54
C ILE A 36 -8.14 0.55 7.54
N ALA A 37 -9.39 0.69 7.97
CA ALA A 37 -10.54 0.49 7.10
C ALA A 37 -10.61 1.51 5.97
N ASP A 38 -10.23 2.77 6.22
CA ASP A 38 -10.25 3.83 5.20
C ASP A 38 -9.06 3.70 4.25
N GLU A 39 -7.88 3.37 4.77
CA GLU A 39 -6.72 3.02 3.94
C GLU A 39 -7.03 1.85 2.98
N MET A 40 -7.75 0.83 3.45
CA MET A 40 -8.18 -0.27 2.59
C MET A 40 -9.16 0.18 1.50
N LYS A 41 -10.07 1.13 1.79
CA LYS A 41 -10.97 1.70 0.78
C LYS A 41 -10.19 2.46 -0.30
N MET A 42 -9.13 3.18 0.08
CA MET A 42 -8.28 3.90 -0.87
C MET A 42 -7.63 2.99 -1.92
N THR A 43 -7.42 1.71 -1.60
CA THR A 43 -6.85 0.71 -2.52
C THR A 43 -7.89 -0.05 -3.35
N ASP A 44 -9.18 0.22 -3.15
CA ASP A 44 -10.29 -0.56 -3.71
C ASP A 44 -10.98 0.23 -4.84
N PRO A 45 -10.84 -0.19 -6.12
CA PRO A 45 -11.46 0.50 -7.26
C PRO A 45 -12.98 0.59 -7.18
N GLU A 46 -13.65 -0.33 -6.48
CA GLU A 46 -15.11 -0.27 -6.32
C GLU A 46 -15.55 0.77 -5.28
N LYS A 47 -14.63 1.23 -4.41
CA LYS A 47 -14.95 2.15 -3.31
C LYS A 47 -14.28 3.51 -3.41
N ASN A 48 -13.22 3.63 -4.21
CA ASN A 48 -12.49 4.87 -4.38
C ASN A 48 -12.71 5.45 -5.79
N PRO A 49 -13.51 6.54 -5.92
CA PRO A 49 -13.78 7.18 -7.21
C PRO A 49 -12.54 7.68 -7.94
N ALA A 50 -11.39 7.82 -7.27
CA ALA A 50 -10.15 8.18 -7.95
C ALA A 50 -9.78 7.17 -9.05
N PHE A 51 -10.19 5.90 -8.92
CA PHE A 51 -9.95 4.89 -9.96
C PHE A 51 -10.78 5.08 -11.22
N ASP A 52 -11.76 5.99 -11.24
CA ASP A 52 -12.51 6.34 -12.45
C ASP A 52 -11.62 7.06 -13.48
N PHE A 53 -10.55 7.71 -13.02
CA PHE A 53 -9.62 8.49 -13.86
C PHE A 53 -8.13 8.26 -13.53
N CYS A 54 -7.82 7.45 -12.52
CA CYS A 54 -6.46 7.05 -12.18
C CYS A 54 -6.25 5.54 -12.28
N GLU A 55 -5.05 5.15 -12.71
CA GLU A 55 -4.55 3.79 -12.55
C GLU A 55 -3.56 3.75 -11.39
N ALA A 56 -3.71 2.78 -10.48
CA ALA A 56 -2.77 2.59 -9.39
C ALA A 56 -2.34 1.13 -9.27
N LYS A 57 -1.06 0.94 -8.94
CA LYS A 57 -0.49 -0.36 -8.59
C LYS A 57 0.29 -0.24 -7.29
N PHE A 58 0.32 -1.35 -6.55
CA PHE A 58 0.89 -1.43 -5.21
C PHE A 58 1.89 -2.58 -5.16
N TRP A 59 3.04 -2.37 -4.52
CA TRP A 59 4.08 -3.39 -4.39
C TRP A 59 4.58 -3.52 -2.96
N LEU A 60 4.92 -4.75 -2.61
CA LEU A 60 5.58 -5.13 -1.37
C LEU A 60 7.00 -5.62 -1.67
N ALA A 61 7.96 -5.16 -0.88
CA ALA A 61 9.33 -5.66 -0.91
C ALA A 61 9.53 -6.66 0.24
N TYR A 62 9.97 -7.87 -0.08
CA TYR A 62 10.27 -8.92 0.90
C TYR A 62 11.77 -9.14 1.00
N LYS A 63 12.29 -9.15 2.24
CA LYS A 63 13.66 -9.51 2.58
C LYS A 63 13.62 -10.60 3.64
N ASN A 64 14.23 -11.76 3.35
CA ASN A 64 14.21 -12.92 4.24
C ASN A 64 12.79 -13.36 4.64
N GLY A 65 11.85 -13.35 3.69
CA GLY A 65 10.44 -13.71 3.94
C GLY A 65 9.62 -12.69 4.74
N LYS A 66 10.21 -11.56 5.15
CA LYS A 66 9.53 -10.49 5.88
C LYS A 66 9.37 -9.26 4.99
N VAL A 67 8.26 -8.54 5.18
CA VAL A 67 8.05 -7.26 4.49
C VAL A 67 9.09 -6.26 4.99
N ALA A 68 9.83 -5.66 4.06
CA ALA A 68 10.88 -4.68 4.31
C ALA A 68 10.53 -3.30 3.73
N GLY A 69 9.48 -3.20 2.91
CA GLY A 69 9.07 -1.95 2.29
C GLY A 69 7.78 -2.10 1.48
N ARG A 70 7.20 -0.95 1.12
CA ARG A 70 6.04 -0.85 0.24
C ARG A 70 6.18 0.38 -0.66
N ILE A 71 5.63 0.32 -1.86
CA ILE A 71 5.53 1.48 -2.76
C ILE A 71 4.27 1.37 -3.63
N SER A 72 3.69 2.51 -3.99
CA SER A 72 2.62 2.60 -4.97
C SER A 72 3.03 3.52 -6.10
N ALA A 73 2.50 3.26 -7.29
CA ALA A 73 2.58 4.16 -8.43
C ALA A 73 1.14 4.46 -8.87
N ILE A 74 0.89 5.73 -9.21
CA ILE A 74 -0.42 6.21 -9.61
C ILE A 74 -0.21 7.05 -10.88
N ILE A 75 -0.96 6.72 -11.93
CA ILE A 75 -1.07 7.51 -13.15
C ILE A 75 -2.44 8.19 -13.09
N ASN A 76 -2.46 9.52 -13.22
CA ASN A 76 -3.69 10.29 -13.32
C ASN A 76 -3.90 10.71 -14.78
N HIS A 77 -4.93 10.21 -15.45
CA HIS A 77 -5.13 10.44 -16.88
C HIS A 77 -5.76 11.80 -17.21
N GLU A 78 -6.31 12.51 -16.23
CA GLU A 78 -6.87 13.86 -16.44
C GLU A 78 -5.80 14.95 -16.52
N TYR A 79 -4.60 14.67 -15.99
CA TYR A 79 -3.52 15.66 -15.85
C TYR A 79 -2.18 15.24 -16.47
N ASN A 80 -2.08 14.05 -17.07
CA ASN A 80 -0.90 13.56 -17.80
C ASN A 80 -1.17 13.48 -19.30
#